data_AF-A0A495QH47-F1
#
_entry.id   AF-A0A495QH47-F1
#
_cell.length_a   1.000
_cell.length_b   1.000
_cell.length_c   1.000
_cell.angle_alpha   90.00
_cell.angle_beta   90.00
_cell.angle_gamma   90.00
#
_symmetry.space_group_name_H-M   'P 1'
#
loop_
_entity.id
_entity.type
_entity.pdbx_description
1 polymer ?
#
loop_
_entity_poly.entity_id
_entity_poly.type
_entity_poly.pdbx_seq_one_letter_code
_entity_poly.pdbx_strand_id
1 'polypeptide(L)'
;MKNGSRLAALGGVVVAGALALTACGSDNNTTKSSANAPAGGIDCAKGSVNAAGSSAQKNAVEEWTKVYASECAGANLNYNPSGSGAGIQAFTSGQVAFAGSDSALKPDEVAPAQQRCQGNPALNLPMVVGPVAVVYNLQGVDGLKLSPETIASIFSGKIKKWNDPAIAQENSGAKLPSSDIKPIYRSDESGTTDNFTDYLNKTAPSVWTWEKAKKWPNSTGQGAPKSDGVTSQVKSTAGAISYVEMSYAENNKLQTAHVKNGAGEYTELSPDSASKAVAGAKIVGTGNDVALKIDYTTKEPGAYPIVLVTYEIACTKGLPAEQAKFVKSFLTYTSSAAGQKILTDVGYAPLPQSVLTKVQASVKALS
;
A
#
# COMPACT_ATOMS: atom_id res chain seq x y z
N MET A 1 -69.56 7.92 -1.33
CA MET A 1 -69.91 7.94 0.11
C MET A 1 -68.83 7.14 0.83
N LYS A 2 -67.78 7.80 1.34
CA LYS A 2 -67.55 8.20 2.74
C LYS A 2 -67.58 7.03 3.75
N ASN A 3 -66.38 6.78 4.29
CA ASN A 3 -66.01 6.48 5.68
C ASN A 3 -66.58 5.27 6.41
N GLY A 4 -65.71 4.62 7.18
CA GLY A 4 -66.10 3.99 8.43
C GLY A 4 -65.11 2.92 8.89
N SER A 5 -64.41 3.18 10.01
CA SER A 5 -63.35 2.35 10.58
C SER A 5 -63.78 1.81 11.94
N ARG A 6 -63.21 0.64 12.30
CA ARG A 6 -62.80 0.14 13.64
C ARG A 6 -63.68 -0.82 14.47
N LEU A 7 -62.93 -1.71 15.15
CA LEU A 7 -63.13 -2.37 16.46
C LEU A 7 -64.03 -3.64 16.48
N ALA A 8 -63.75 -4.76 17.18
CA ALA A 8 -62.75 -5.12 18.20
C ALA A 8 -62.76 -6.66 18.47
N ALA A 9 -61.87 -7.08 19.40
CA ALA A 9 -61.84 -8.30 20.26
C ALA A 9 -60.91 -9.44 19.80
N LEU A 10 -59.72 -9.63 20.39
CA LEU A 10 -59.34 -10.18 21.72
C LEU A 10 -59.53 -11.71 21.86
N GLY A 11 -58.42 -12.42 22.10
CA GLY A 11 -58.40 -13.82 22.54
C GLY A 11 -57.00 -14.43 22.40
N GLY A 12 -56.17 -14.32 23.45
CA GLY A 12 -54.83 -14.92 23.48
C GLY A 12 -54.85 -16.37 23.97
N VAL A 13 -53.84 -17.15 23.57
CA VAL A 13 -53.36 -18.34 24.29
C VAL A 13 -51.85 -18.46 24.07
N VAL A 14 -51.11 -18.45 25.18
CA VAL A 14 -49.70 -18.84 25.29
C VAL A 14 -49.65 -20.35 25.54
N VAL A 15 -48.85 -21.09 24.78
CA VAL A 15 -48.38 -22.43 25.18
C VAL A 15 -46.89 -22.54 24.88
N ALA A 16 -46.11 -22.61 25.95
CA ALA A 16 -44.73 -23.06 25.95
C ALA A 16 -44.69 -24.59 25.83
N GLY A 17 -43.74 -25.12 25.07
CA GLY A 17 -43.49 -26.57 24.97
C GLY A 17 -42.07 -26.84 24.53
N ALA A 18 -41.16 -26.97 25.49
CA ALA A 18 -39.83 -27.50 25.28
C ALA A 18 -39.91 -29.03 25.16
N LEU A 19 -39.35 -29.59 24.09
CA LEU A 19 -39.05 -31.02 24.01
C LEU A 19 -37.61 -31.18 23.49
N ALA A 20 -36.75 -31.60 24.42
CA ALA A 20 -35.42 -32.10 24.16
C ALA A 20 -35.51 -33.52 23.59
N LEU A 21 -34.74 -33.80 22.53
CA LEU A 21 -34.47 -35.15 22.04
C LEU A 21 -32.97 -35.23 21.64
N THR A 22 -32.16 -35.68 22.59
CA THR A 22 -30.95 -36.48 22.38
C THR A 22 -31.39 -37.96 22.33
N ALA A 23 -30.79 -38.93 21.63
CA ALA A 23 -29.58 -39.04 20.82
C ALA A 23 -29.63 -40.36 19.99
N CYS A 24 -28.59 -40.54 19.17
CA CYS A 24 -27.99 -41.78 18.67
C CYS A 24 -28.53 -42.40 17.36
N GLY A 25 -27.73 -42.21 16.31
CA GLY A 25 -27.70 -43.05 15.11
C GLY A 25 -26.43 -42.76 14.31
N SER A 26 -25.40 -43.58 14.50
CA SER A 26 -24.15 -43.57 13.72
C SER A 26 -24.42 -44.04 12.29
N ASP A 27 -23.85 -43.36 11.29
CA ASP A 27 -22.89 -43.98 10.36
C ASP A 27 -22.24 -42.94 9.43
N ASN A 28 -20.92 -43.10 9.26
CA ASN A 28 -19.99 -42.27 8.50
C ASN A 28 -20.22 -42.36 6.98
N ASN A 29 -20.27 -41.22 6.28
CA ASN A 29 -19.32 -40.92 5.20
C ASN A 29 -19.47 -39.48 4.62
N THR A 30 -18.31 -38.80 4.60
CA THR A 30 -17.87 -37.74 3.67
C THR A 30 -18.75 -36.50 3.46
N THR A 31 -18.86 -35.66 4.50
CA THR A 31 -19.25 -34.26 4.34
C THR A 31 -18.11 -33.45 3.70
N LYS A 32 -18.39 -32.88 2.52
CA LYS A 32 -17.73 -31.66 2.03
C LYS A 32 -17.75 -30.63 3.15
N SER A 33 -16.58 -30.34 3.71
CA SER A 33 -16.40 -29.22 4.63
C SER A 33 -16.53 -27.94 3.82
N SER A 34 -17.74 -27.38 3.75
CA SER A 34 -17.91 -25.95 3.62
C SER A 34 -17.25 -25.34 4.85
N ALA A 35 -15.99 -24.95 4.70
CA ALA A 35 -15.23 -24.21 5.70
C ALA A 35 -15.94 -22.88 5.94
N ASN A 36 -16.86 -22.85 6.91
CA ASN A 36 -17.20 -21.62 7.60
C ASN A 36 -15.92 -21.18 8.31
N ALA A 37 -15.17 -20.29 7.66
CA ALA A 37 -14.14 -19.50 8.31
C ALA A 37 -14.78 -18.87 9.56
N PRO A 38 -14.14 -18.93 10.73
CA PRO A 38 -14.67 -18.24 11.89
C PRO A 38 -14.77 -16.75 11.53
N ALA A 39 -15.96 -16.18 11.70
CA ALA A 39 -16.14 -14.73 11.77
C ALA A 39 -15.47 -14.25 13.07
N GLY A 40 -14.14 -14.21 13.07
CA GLY A 40 -13.34 -13.75 14.20
C GLY A 40 -13.47 -12.24 14.31
N GLY A 41 -14.21 -11.77 15.31
CA GLY A 41 -14.31 -10.34 15.62
C GLY A 41 -12.94 -9.74 15.93
N ILE A 42 -12.77 -8.46 15.64
CA ILE A 42 -11.57 -7.69 15.96
C ILE A 42 -11.43 -7.60 17.49
N ASP A 43 -10.23 -7.86 18.03
CA ASP A 43 -9.93 -7.66 19.46
C ASP A 43 -9.81 -6.17 19.77
N CYS A 44 -10.95 -5.49 19.87
CA CYS A 44 -11.03 -4.04 19.87
C CYS A 44 -10.25 -3.36 21.00
N ALA A 45 -9.40 -2.42 20.62
CA ALA A 45 -8.87 -1.41 21.53
C ALA A 45 -9.66 -0.11 21.39
N LYS A 46 -9.85 0.60 22.50
CA LYS A 46 -10.49 1.92 22.54
C LYS A 46 -9.44 3.02 22.62
N GLY A 47 -9.88 4.26 22.40
CA GLY A 47 -9.04 5.45 22.52
C GLY A 47 -8.54 5.96 21.18
N SER A 48 -7.65 6.94 21.23
CA SER A 48 -7.11 7.60 20.04
C SER A 48 -5.61 7.44 19.95
N VAL A 49 -5.13 7.04 18.78
CA VAL A 49 -3.71 6.93 18.46
C VAL A 49 -3.39 7.80 17.26
N ASN A 50 -2.25 8.50 17.32
CA ASN A 50 -1.70 9.22 16.19
C ASN A 50 -0.66 8.35 15.49
N ALA A 51 -0.71 8.35 14.16
CA ALA A 51 0.25 7.72 13.27
C ALA A 51 0.61 8.71 12.15
N ALA A 52 1.78 8.54 11.53
CA ALA A 52 2.17 9.40 10.42
C ALA A 52 3.11 8.69 9.46
N GLY A 53 3.15 9.15 8.22
CA GLY A 53 4.20 8.77 7.29
C GLY A 53 3.75 8.69 5.85
N SER A 54 4.08 7.58 5.19
CA SER A 54 3.85 7.40 3.75
C SER A 54 2.46 7.88 3.32
N SER A 55 2.45 8.82 2.38
CA SER A 55 1.22 9.18 1.68
C SER A 55 0.78 8.10 0.71
N ALA A 56 1.67 7.20 0.28
CA ALA A 56 1.32 6.12 -0.65
C ALA A 56 0.31 5.13 -0.06
N GLN A 57 0.30 4.91 1.26
CA GLN A 57 -0.65 4.02 1.92
C GLN A 57 -1.90 4.70 2.48
N LYS A 58 -2.07 6.01 2.28
CA LYS A 58 -3.17 6.78 2.86
C LYS A 58 -4.52 6.12 2.60
N ASN A 59 -4.79 5.71 1.35
CA ASN A 59 -6.08 5.17 0.95
C ASN A 59 -6.34 3.78 1.60
N ALA A 60 -5.32 2.95 1.75
CA ALA A 60 -5.42 1.70 2.50
C ALA A 60 -5.69 1.95 4.00
N VAL A 61 -4.96 2.87 4.62
CA VAL A 61 -5.13 3.21 6.04
C VAL A 61 -6.51 3.82 6.30
N GLU A 62 -7.03 4.65 5.39
CA GLU A 62 -8.37 5.22 5.50
C GLU A 62 -9.46 4.13 5.50
N GLU A 63 -9.39 3.15 4.59
CA GLU A 63 -10.38 2.08 4.55
C GLU A 63 -10.26 1.13 5.75
N TRP A 64 -9.03 0.78 6.17
CA TRP A 64 -8.84 0.04 7.42
C TRP A 64 -9.38 0.78 8.63
N THR A 65 -9.12 2.09 8.73
CA THR A 65 -9.59 2.90 9.86
C THR A 65 -11.10 2.98 9.88
N LYS A 66 -11.74 3.11 8.71
CA LYS A 66 -13.20 3.12 8.58
C LYS A 66 -13.82 1.82 9.09
N VAL A 67 -13.33 0.66 8.67
CA VAL A 67 -13.83 -0.65 9.13
C VAL A 67 -13.50 -0.87 10.61
N TYR A 68 -12.27 -0.56 11.04
CA TYR A 68 -11.88 -0.71 12.43
C TYR A 68 -12.72 0.17 13.35
N ALA A 69 -13.03 1.42 12.98
CA ALA A 69 -13.89 2.30 13.76
C ALA A 69 -15.36 1.85 13.80
N SER A 70 -15.87 1.19 12.74
CA SER A 70 -17.23 0.66 12.75
C SER A 70 -17.37 -0.57 13.65
N GLU A 71 -16.36 -1.43 13.68
CA GLU A 71 -16.35 -2.65 14.50
C GLU A 71 -15.93 -2.36 15.95
N CYS A 72 -15.04 -1.38 16.16
CA CYS A 72 -14.46 -1.04 17.45
C CYS A 72 -14.89 0.35 17.91
N ALA A 73 -16.10 0.43 18.46
CA ALA A 73 -16.67 1.67 18.96
C ALA A 73 -15.74 2.39 19.95
N GLY A 74 -15.45 3.66 19.65
CA GLY A 74 -14.56 4.52 20.45
C GLY A 74 -13.07 4.37 20.12
N ALA A 75 -12.72 3.63 19.07
CA ALA A 75 -11.38 3.58 18.52
C ALA A 75 -11.20 4.64 17.42
N ASN A 76 -10.09 5.38 17.46
CA ASN A 76 -9.76 6.37 16.44
C ASN A 76 -8.26 6.34 16.10
N LEU A 77 -7.95 6.17 14.82
CA LEU A 77 -6.60 6.32 14.30
C LEU A 77 -6.51 7.64 13.51
N ASN A 78 -5.71 8.58 14.00
CA ASN A 78 -5.40 9.81 13.28
C ASN A 78 -4.11 9.59 12.47
N TYR A 79 -4.24 9.22 11.19
CA TYR A 79 -3.10 9.05 10.30
C TYR A 79 -2.77 10.35 9.55
N ASN A 80 -1.54 10.84 9.68
CA ASN A 80 -1.03 11.99 8.93
C ASN A 80 -0.15 11.53 7.74
N PRO A 81 -0.62 11.64 6.48
CA PRO A 81 0.13 11.22 5.29
C PRO A 81 1.22 12.23 4.91
N SER A 82 2.22 12.41 5.77
CA SER A 82 3.27 13.44 5.67
C SER A 82 4.47 13.07 4.79
N GLY A 83 4.56 11.83 4.30
CA GLY A 83 5.74 11.27 3.63
C GLY A 83 6.57 10.38 4.57
N SER A 84 7.23 9.38 4.01
CA SER A 84 7.89 8.30 4.77
C SER A 84 9.02 8.82 5.66
N GLY A 85 9.82 9.80 5.19
CA GLY A 85 10.87 10.42 6.01
C GLY A 85 10.31 11.17 7.21
N ALA A 86 9.28 12.01 6.98
CA ALA A 86 8.61 12.76 8.05
C ALA A 86 7.89 11.83 9.05
N GLY A 87 7.31 10.72 8.58
CA GLY A 87 6.71 9.70 9.44
C GLY A 87 7.73 9.04 10.38
N ILE A 88 8.87 8.60 9.83
CA ILE A 88 9.97 8.03 10.63
C ILE A 88 10.47 9.04 11.66
N GLN A 89 10.63 10.31 11.27
CA GLN A 89 11.03 11.37 12.19
C GLN A 89 9.99 11.59 13.31
N ALA A 90 8.70 11.60 12.98
CA ALA A 90 7.63 11.73 13.98
C ALA A 90 7.61 10.52 14.94
N PHE A 91 7.85 9.31 14.44
CA PHE A 91 7.91 8.11 15.26
C PHE A 91 9.11 8.13 16.20
N THR A 92 10.33 8.34 15.67
CA THR A 92 11.58 8.35 16.44
C THR A 92 11.60 9.48 17.50
N SER A 93 10.89 10.59 17.26
CA SER A 93 10.76 11.70 18.21
C SER A 93 9.64 11.54 19.25
N GLY A 94 8.87 10.44 19.24
CA GLY A 94 7.83 10.21 20.24
C GLY A 94 6.46 10.80 19.92
N GLN A 95 6.28 11.43 18.77
CA GLN A 95 5.05 12.16 18.43
C GLN A 95 3.91 11.24 17.98
N VAL A 96 4.25 10.07 17.44
CA VAL A 96 3.28 9.06 16.98
C VAL A 96 3.59 7.68 17.55
N ALA A 97 2.58 6.81 17.58
CA ALA A 97 2.72 5.46 18.13
C ALA A 97 3.38 4.48 17.16
N PHE A 98 3.17 4.67 15.86
CA PHE A 98 3.83 3.95 14.78
C PHE A 98 3.96 4.86 13.54
N ALA A 99 4.85 4.49 12.63
CA ALA A 99 5.04 5.20 11.36
C ALA A 99 4.75 4.32 10.16
N GLY A 100 4.17 4.91 9.13
CA GLY A 100 4.08 4.33 7.80
C GLY A 100 5.30 4.67 6.96
N SER A 101 5.97 3.70 6.34
CA SER A 101 7.11 3.96 5.46
C SER A 101 7.20 2.95 4.33
N ASP A 102 7.41 3.42 3.09
CA ASP A 102 7.60 2.52 1.94
C ASP A 102 9.00 1.91 1.84
N SER A 103 9.82 2.14 2.87
CA SER A 103 11.15 1.56 3.02
C SER A 103 11.34 1.17 4.48
N ALA A 104 12.04 0.06 4.72
CA ALA A 104 12.51 -0.27 6.06
C ALA A 104 13.43 0.84 6.61
N LEU A 105 13.52 0.92 7.94
CA LEU A 105 14.46 1.81 8.62
C LEU A 105 15.87 1.65 8.06
N LYS A 106 16.49 2.77 7.71
CA LYS A 106 17.90 2.83 7.35
C LYS A 106 18.77 2.58 8.58
N PRO A 107 20.05 2.17 8.43
CA PRO A 107 20.94 1.91 9.56
C PRO A 107 21.04 3.08 10.56
N ASP A 108 21.01 4.32 10.09
CA ASP A 108 21.04 5.55 10.90
C ASP A 108 19.69 5.88 11.57
N GLU A 109 18.58 5.30 11.10
CA GLU A 109 17.25 5.45 11.69
C GLU A 109 16.96 4.40 12.79
N VAL A 110 17.71 3.28 12.81
CA VAL A 110 17.49 2.16 13.76
C VAL A 110 17.76 2.57 15.21
N ALA A 111 18.88 3.24 15.50
CA ALA A 111 19.24 3.60 16.88
C ALA A 111 18.24 4.61 17.49
N PRO A 112 17.82 5.70 16.80
CA PRO A 112 16.75 6.58 17.29
C PRO A 112 15.42 5.84 17.50
N ALA A 113 15.07 4.90 16.60
CA ALA A 113 13.86 4.09 16.74
C ALA A 113 13.92 3.18 17.98
N GLN A 114 15.08 2.56 18.26
CA GLN A 114 15.27 1.75 19.46
C GLN A 114 15.19 2.62 20.74
N GLN A 115 15.77 3.83 20.72
CA GLN A 115 15.67 4.77 21.83
C GLN A 115 14.21 5.14 22.12
N ARG A 116 13.44 5.45 21.06
CA ARG A 116 11.99 5.70 21.13
C ARG A 116 11.22 4.55 21.78
N CYS A 117 11.66 3.32 21.55
CA CYS A 117 11.07 2.09 22.08
C CYS A 117 11.69 1.67 23.43
N GLN A 118 12.28 2.61 24.18
CA GLN A 118 12.88 2.38 25.50
C GLN A 118 13.97 1.29 25.49
N GLY A 119 14.79 1.28 24.44
CA GLY A 119 15.86 0.29 24.26
C GLY A 119 15.41 -1.02 23.59
N ASN A 120 14.11 -1.20 23.33
CA ASN A 120 13.59 -2.35 22.62
C ASN A 120 13.64 -2.12 21.09
N PRO A 121 13.69 -3.19 20.27
CA PRO A 121 13.65 -3.03 18.82
C PRO A 121 12.38 -2.34 18.32
N ALA A 122 12.53 -1.54 17.26
CA ALA A 122 11.42 -1.20 16.38
C ALA A 122 11.42 -2.19 15.20
N LEU A 123 10.25 -2.70 14.84
CA LEU A 123 10.09 -3.66 13.75
C LEU A 123 9.63 -2.96 12.49
N ASN A 124 10.13 -3.39 11.34
CA ASN A 124 9.58 -3.10 10.02
C ASN A 124 8.56 -4.20 9.68
N LEU A 125 7.26 -3.86 9.72
CA LEU A 125 6.18 -4.81 9.44
C LEU A 125 5.54 -4.48 8.09
N PRO A 126 5.89 -5.17 6.98
CA PRO A 126 5.24 -4.94 5.71
C PRO A 126 3.75 -5.23 5.89
N MET A 127 2.89 -4.36 5.36
CA MET A 127 1.44 -4.48 5.50
C MET A 127 0.71 -4.41 4.16
N VAL A 128 1.29 -3.70 3.19
CA VAL A 128 0.70 -3.50 1.86
C VAL A 128 1.78 -3.54 0.78
N VAL A 129 1.45 -4.10 -0.38
CA VAL A 129 2.22 -3.95 -1.61
C VAL A 129 1.49 -2.95 -2.51
N GLY A 130 2.16 -1.85 -2.87
CA GLY A 130 1.63 -0.82 -3.75
C GLY A 130 2.31 -0.87 -5.12
N PRO A 131 1.60 -1.13 -6.22
CA PRO A 131 2.13 -0.87 -7.55
C PRO A 131 2.41 0.63 -7.72
N VAL A 132 3.55 0.99 -8.31
CA VAL A 132 3.90 2.41 -8.60
C VAL A 132 3.63 2.70 -10.07
N ALA A 133 2.53 3.40 -10.33
CA ALA A 133 2.12 3.85 -11.64
C ALA A 133 3.10 4.88 -12.20
N VAL A 134 3.56 4.70 -13.44
CA VAL A 134 4.10 5.80 -14.24
C VAL A 134 2.92 6.52 -14.89
N VAL A 135 2.56 7.66 -14.32
CA VAL A 135 1.40 8.45 -14.78
C VAL A 135 1.84 9.54 -15.74
N TYR A 136 0.98 9.89 -16.70
CA TYR A 136 1.25 10.96 -17.65
C TYR A 136 -0.02 11.71 -18.06
N ASN A 137 0.16 12.83 -18.77
CA ASN A 137 -0.93 13.65 -19.30
C ASN A 137 -0.65 14.02 -20.76
N LEU A 138 -1.16 13.19 -21.67
CA LEU A 138 -1.04 13.34 -23.12
C LEU A 138 -2.39 13.15 -23.79
N GLN A 139 -2.89 14.23 -24.39
CA GLN A 139 -4.13 14.18 -25.15
C GLN A 139 -4.00 13.22 -26.35
N GLY A 140 -4.90 12.25 -26.43
CA GLY A 140 -5.00 11.31 -27.56
C GLY A 140 -3.90 10.24 -27.61
N VAL A 141 -3.14 10.05 -26.53
CA VAL A 141 -2.14 8.99 -26.41
C VAL A 141 -2.47 8.13 -25.20
N ASP A 142 -3.06 6.95 -25.43
CA ASP A 142 -3.36 5.99 -24.38
C ASP A 142 -2.45 4.76 -24.49
N GLY A 143 -2.24 4.05 -23.38
CA GLY A 143 -1.45 2.83 -23.36
C GLY A 143 0.01 3.04 -23.74
N LEU A 144 0.60 4.17 -23.35
CA LEU A 144 2.00 4.47 -23.63
C LEU A 144 2.90 3.35 -23.07
N LYS A 145 3.82 2.86 -23.89
CA LYS A 145 4.79 1.83 -23.57
C LYS A 145 6.12 2.48 -23.25
N LEU A 146 6.68 2.20 -22.07
CA LEU A 146 7.96 2.75 -21.63
C LEU A 146 8.88 1.67 -21.03
N SER A 147 10.11 1.60 -21.52
CA SER A 147 11.18 0.78 -20.96
C SER A 147 11.83 1.47 -19.75
N PRO A 148 12.52 0.70 -18.87
CA PRO A 148 13.27 1.29 -17.78
C PRO A 148 14.27 2.37 -18.23
N GLU A 149 14.98 2.14 -19.34
CA GLU A 149 15.94 3.08 -19.91
C GLU A 149 15.29 4.36 -20.42
N THR A 150 14.11 4.25 -21.05
CA THR A 150 13.33 5.42 -21.50
C THR A 150 12.80 6.22 -20.30
N ILE A 151 12.25 5.55 -19.27
CA ILE A 151 11.83 6.22 -18.03
C ILE A 151 13.02 6.92 -17.36
N ALA A 152 14.15 6.22 -17.20
CA ALA A 152 15.38 6.80 -16.65
C ALA A 152 15.88 8.00 -17.46
N SER A 153 15.78 7.94 -18.79
CA SER A 153 16.21 9.02 -19.68
C SER A 153 15.31 10.25 -19.59
N ILE A 154 14.00 10.05 -19.39
CA ILE A 154 13.04 11.14 -19.14
C ILE A 154 13.34 11.81 -17.79
N PHE A 155 13.42 11.04 -16.70
CA PHE A 155 13.62 11.59 -15.36
C PHE A 155 15.04 12.08 -15.08
N SER A 156 16.03 11.70 -15.91
CA SER A 156 17.37 12.30 -15.91
C SER A 156 17.47 13.54 -16.80
N GLY A 157 16.46 13.82 -17.63
CA GLY A 157 16.42 14.99 -18.51
C GLY A 157 17.14 14.82 -19.85
N LYS A 158 17.54 13.58 -20.19
CA LYS A 158 18.14 13.23 -21.49
C LYS A 158 17.09 13.27 -22.60
N ILE A 159 15.92 12.69 -22.35
CA ILE A 159 14.76 12.80 -23.26
C ILE A 159 13.88 13.96 -22.80
N LYS A 160 13.63 14.91 -23.70
CA LYS A 160 12.93 16.17 -23.38
C LYS A 160 11.63 16.38 -24.15
N LYS A 161 11.35 15.57 -25.18
CA LYS A 161 10.15 15.70 -26.02
C LYS A 161 9.44 14.36 -26.16
N TRP A 162 8.12 14.40 -26.26
CA TRP A 162 7.32 13.18 -26.33
C TRP A 162 7.47 12.40 -27.64
N ASN A 163 7.86 13.06 -28.73
CA ASN A 163 8.16 12.43 -30.01
C ASN A 163 9.63 12.02 -30.18
N ASP A 164 10.40 11.95 -29.08
CA ASP A 164 11.78 11.48 -29.12
C ASP A 164 11.87 10.08 -29.76
N PRO A 165 12.89 9.79 -30.59
CA PRO A 165 13.03 8.51 -31.27
C PRO A 165 12.95 7.28 -30.35
N ALA A 166 13.47 7.38 -29.12
CA ALA A 166 13.42 6.27 -28.17
C ALA A 166 11.97 5.96 -27.74
N ILE A 167 11.15 6.99 -27.47
CA ILE A 167 9.73 6.81 -27.14
C ILE A 167 8.95 6.32 -28.37
N ALA A 168 9.22 6.89 -29.55
CA ALA A 168 8.55 6.55 -30.79
C ALA A 168 8.78 5.08 -31.20
N GLN A 169 10.00 4.57 -31.00
CA GLN A 169 10.34 3.18 -31.30
C GLN A 169 9.49 2.20 -30.46
N GLU A 170 9.27 2.51 -29.19
CA GLU A 170 8.47 1.68 -28.28
C GLU A 170 6.95 1.77 -28.52
N ASN A 171 6.51 2.83 -29.20
CA ASN A 171 5.11 3.20 -29.41
C ASN A 171 4.77 3.33 -30.90
N SER A 172 5.18 2.34 -31.69
CA SER A 172 4.92 2.32 -33.14
C SER A 172 3.43 2.50 -33.44
N GLY A 173 3.11 3.54 -34.22
CA GLY A 173 1.74 3.90 -34.60
C GLY A 173 1.04 4.92 -33.68
N ALA A 174 1.61 5.25 -32.53
CA ALA A 174 1.09 6.31 -31.67
C ALA A 174 1.38 7.70 -32.27
N LYS A 175 0.41 8.62 -32.16
CA LYS A 175 0.56 10.02 -32.58
C LYS A 175 1.24 10.83 -31.47
N LEU A 176 2.54 10.63 -31.28
CA LEU A 176 3.30 11.31 -30.23
C LEU A 176 3.48 12.80 -30.53
N PRO A 177 3.15 13.71 -29.61
CA PRO A 177 3.30 15.15 -29.83
C PRO A 177 4.77 15.58 -29.72
N SER A 178 5.13 16.67 -30.40
CA SER A 178 6.45 17.30 -30.27
C SER A 178 6.59 18.21 -29.05
N SER A 179 5.61 18.18 -28.14
CA SER A 179 5.60 18.97 -26.91
C SER A 179 6.68 18.50 -25.94
N ASP A 180 7.16 19.43 -25.13
CA ASP A 180 8.13 19.12 -24.09
C ASP A 180 7.56 18.18 -23.04
N ILE A 181 8.41 17.29 -22.53
CA ILE A 181 8.12 16.45 -21.38
C ILE A 181 8.36 17.27 -20.12
N LYS A 182 7.42 17.20 -19.17
CA LYS A 182 7.49 17.89 -17.89
C LYS A 182 7.51 16.87 -16.75
N PRO A 183 8.69 16.35 -16.37
CA PRO A 183 8.78 15.46 -15.23
C PRO A 183 8.33 16.16 -13.94
N ILE A 184 7.50 15.49 -13.15
CA ILE A 184 7.11 15.92 -11.82
C ILE A 184 7.63 14.89 -10.84
N TYR A 185 8.28 15.34 -9.78
CA TYR A 185 8.83 14.49 -8.72
C TYR A 185 8.26 14.88 -7.36
N ARG A 186 8.45 14.02 -6.35
CA ARG A 186 8.06 14.33 -4.96
C ARG A 186 9.03 15.32 -4.32
N SER A 187 8.53 16.47 -3.87
CA SER A 187 9.36 17.49 -3.21
C SER A 187 9.76 17.11 -1.78
N ASP A 188 8.97 16.26 -1.13
CA ASP A 188 9.19 15.75 0.22
C ASP A 188 9.95 14.41 0.24
N GLU A 189 10.48 14.02 1.39
CA GLU A 189 11.11 12.71 1.56
C GLU A 189 10.09 11.58 1.49
N SER A 190 10.17 10.82 0.40
CA SER A 190 9.13 9.93 -0.09
C SER A 190 9.66 8.51 -0.25
N GLY A 191 8.99 7.54 0.37
CA GLY A 191 9.32 6.13 0.12
C GLY A 191 8.94 5.69 -1.29
N THR A 192 7.90 6.27 -1.91
CA THR A 192 7.61 6.08 -3.35
C THR A 192 8.81 6.49 -4.21
N THR A 193 9.48 7.59 -3.86
CA THR A 193 10.70 8.06 -4.55
C THR A 193 11.86 7.13 -4.31
N ASP A 194 12.03 6.62 -3.08
CA ASP A 194 13.06 5.65 -2.75
C ASP A 194 12.94 4.38 -3.61
N ASN A 195 11.73 3.81 -3.70
CA ASN A 195 11.48 2.61 -4.51
C ASN A 195 11.58 2.89 -6.01
N PHE A 196 11.05 4.01 -6.50
CA PHE A 196 11.16 4.38 -7.92
C PHE A 196 12.62 4.58 -8.34
N THR A 197 13.43 5.23 -7.52
CA THR A 197 14.85 5.45 -7.82
C THR A 197 15.70 4.19 -7.66
N ASP A 198 15.35 3.29 -6.73
CA ASP A 198 15.98 1.95 -6.64
C ASP A 198 15.68 1.14 -7.89
N TYR A 199 14.42 1.10 -8.34
CA TYR A 199 14.03 0.48 -9.61
C TYR A 199 14.90 0.99 -10.76
N LEU A 200 14.95 2.31 -10.99
CA LEU A 200 15.75 2.90 -12.08
C LEU A 200 17.24 2.57 -11.95
N ASN A 201 17.80 2.63 -10.74
CA ASN A 201 19.20 2.27 -10.47
C ASN A 201 19.49 0.81 -10.83
N LYS A 202 18.58 -0.12 -10.51
CA LYS A 202 18.77 -1.55 -10.76
C LYS A 202 18.53 -1.95 -12.21
N THR A 203 17.56 -1.35 -12.88
CA THR A 203 17.13 -1.78 -14.21
C THR A 203 17.70 -0.94 -15.35
N ALA A 204 18.17 0.29 -15.08
CA ALA A 204 18.78 1.16 -16.08
C ALA A 204 20.08 1.83 -15.59
N PRO A 205 21.05 1.09 -15.00
CA PRO A 205 22.24 1.67 -14.36
C PRO A 205 23.16 2.45 -15.31
N SER A 206 23.11 2.20 -16.62
CA SER A 206 23.87 2.96 -17.63
C SER A 206 23.29 4.36 -17.88
N VAL A 207 22.03 4.58 -17.51
CA VAL A 207 21.31 5.85 -17.69
C VAL A 207 21.11 6.55 -16.34
N TRP A 208 20.66 5.82 -15.33
CA TRP A 208 20.36 6.30 -13.99
C TRP A 208 21.47 5.91 -13.01
N THR A 209 22.39 6.84 -12.77
CA THR A 209 23.58 6.61 -11.92
C THR A 209 23.37 7.03 -10.47
N TRP A 210 22.22 7.62 -10.13
CA TRP A 210 21.91 7.99 -8.75
C TRP A 210 21.49 6.75 -7.96
N GLU A 211 21.95 6.68 -6.71
CA GLU A 211 21.48 5.67 -5.77
C GLU A 211 20.02 5.91 -5.37
N LYS A 212 19.40 4.89 -4.78
CA LYS A 212 18.06 5.04 -4.22
C LYS A 212 18.05 6.08 -3.09
N ALA A 213 17.02 6.91 -3.07
CA ALA A 213 16.87 7.90 -2.02
C ALA A 213 15.41 8.31 -1.83
N LYS A 214 15.02 8.57 -0.57
CA LYS A 214 13.74 9.20 -0.22
C LYS A 214 13.62 10.63 -0.78
N LYS A 215 14.74 11.35 -0.84
CA LYS A 215 14.82 12.68 -1.47
C LYS A 215 15.14 12.52 -2.94
N TRP A 216 14.46 13.27 -3.80
CA TRP A 216 14.75 13.28 -5.23
C TRP A 216 16.24 13.61 -5.49
N PRO A 217 16.98 12.79 -6.25
CA PRO A 217 18.44 12.85 -6.24
C PRO A 217 19.05 13.79 -7.29
N ASN A 218 18.22 14.43 -8.13
CA ASN A 218 18.67 15.39 -9.14
C ASN A 218 17.75 16.63 -9.20
N SER A 219 17.97 17.51 -10.19
CA SER A 219 17.20 18.75 -10.38
C SER A 219 16.28 18.74 -11.60
N THR A 220 16.11 17.59 -12.25
CA THR A 220 15.25 17.46 -13.42
C THR A 220 13.77 17.44 -13.02
N GLY A 221 13.00 18.34 -13.61
CA GLY A 221 11.56 18.42 -13.41
C GLY A 221 11.14 19.39 -12.32
N GLN A 222 9.88 19.29 -11.90
CA GLN A 222 9.27 20.14 -10.89
C GLN A 222 8.83 19.32 -9.67
N GLY A 223 9.17 19.79 -8.47
CA GLY A 223 8.74 19.16 -7.22
C GLY A 223 7.28 19.47 -6.89
N ALA A 224 6.53 18.45 -6.47
CA ALA A 224 5.19 18.59 -5.91
C ALA A 224 5.08 17.79 -4.59
N PRO A 225 4.33 18.28 -3.60
CA PRO A 225 4.29 17.67 -2.27
C PRO A 225 3.34 16.48 -2.23
N LYS A 226 3.79 15.36 -1.68
CA LYS A 226 2.98 14.16 -1.41
C LYS A 226 2.34 13.58 -2.69
N SER A 227 1.65 12.45 -2.57
CA SER A 227 0.95 11.84 -3.71
C SER A 227 -0.20 12.71 -4.25
N ASP A 228 -0.93 13.42 -3.37
CA ASP A 228 -2.01 14.33 -3.76
C ASP A 228 -1.51 15.52 -4.61
N GLY A 229 -0.40 16.15 -4.21
CA GLY A 229 0.17 17.28 -4.96
C GLY A 229 0.73 16.85 -6.31
N VAL A 230 1.40 15.69 -6.37
CA VAL A 230 1.91 15.11 -7.63
C VAL A 230 0.77 14.82 -8.60
N THR A 231 -0.27 14.11 -8.16
CA THR A 231 -1.42 13.78 -9.02
C THR A 231 -2.14 15.02 -9.54
N SER A 232 -2.37 16.01 -8.67
CA SER A 232 -2.96 17.29 -9.07
C SER A 232 -2.11 18.02 -10.13
N GLN A 233 -0.78 18.03 -9.96
CA GLN A 233 0.13 18.66 -10.90
C GLN A 233 0.15 17.93 -12.26
N VAL A 234 0.19 16.59 -12.26
CA VAL A 234 0.12 15.79 -13.50
C VAL A 234 -1.18 16.09 -14.25
N LYS A 235 -2.32 16.04 -13.54
CA LYS A 235 -3.65 16.25 -14.13
C LYS A 235 -3.81 17.61 -14.80
N SER A 236 -3.24 18.65 -14.20
CA SER A 236 -3.35 20.04 -14.68
C SER A 236 -2.30 20.44 -15.71
N THR A 237 -1.26 19.62 -15.90
CA THR A 237 -0.10 19.97 -16.74
C THR A 237 -0.03 19.10 -17.99
N ALA A 238 -0.41 19.65 -19.14
CA ALA A 238 -0.20 18.96 -20.42
C ALA A 238 1.29 18.67 -20.67
N GLY A 239 1.59 17.44 -21.05
CA GLY A 239 2.95 16.93 -21.25
C GLY A 239 3.63 16.42 -19.98
N ALA A 240 2.92 16.39 -18.85
CA ALA A 240 3.48 15.90 -17.60
C ALA A 240 3.68 14.38 -17.57
N ILE A 241 4.67 13.96 -16.79
CA ILE A 241 4.92 12.56 -16.42
C ILE A 241 5.39 12.50 -14.96
N SER A 242 4.95 11.51 -14.21
CA SER A 242 5.35 11.29 -12.82
C SER A 242 5.24 9.83 -12.41
N TYR A 243 5.45 9.57 -11.13
CA TYR A 243 5.30 8.28 -10.48
C TYR A 243 4.44 8.45 -9.23
N VAL A 244 3.40 7.62 -9.07
CA VAL A 244 2.51 7.61 -7.90
C VAL A 244 2.09 6.19 -7.57
N GLU A 245 1.69 5.93 -6.33
CA GLU A 245 1.05 4.65 -6.01
C GLU A 245 -0.27 4.52 -6.80
N MET A 246 -0.60 3.30 -7.26
CA MET A 246 -1.69 3.01 -8.20
C MET A 246 -3.04 3.61 -7.80
N SER A 247 -3.45 3.49 -6.53
CA SER A 247 -4.74 4.00 -6.08
C SER A 247 -4.91 5.51 -6.33
N TYR A 248 -3.81 6.27 -6.29
CA TYR A 248 -3.81 7.70 -6.63
C TYR A 248 -4.03 7.96 -8.12
N ALA A 249 -3.49 7.12 -9.00
CA ALA A 249 -3.72 7.21 -10.44
C ALA A 249 -5.19 6.94 -10.77
N GLU A 250 -5.76 5.88 -10.20
CA GLU A 250 -7.15 5.47 -10.40
C GLU A 250 -8.15 6.52 -9.89
N ASN A 251 -8.01 6.93 -8.63
CA ASN A 251 -8.90 7.91 -8.00
C ASN A 251 -8.90 9.26 -8.74
N ASN A 252 -7.80 9.61 -9.38
CA ASN A 252 -7.67 10.84 -10.16
C ASN A 252 -7.93 10.70 -11.66
N LYS A 253 -8.15 9.47 -12.15
CA LYS A 253 -8.36 9.13 -13.56
C LYS A 253 -7.18 9.58 -14.45
N LEU A 254 -5.96 9.31 -13.98
CA LEU A 254 -4.75 9.63 -14.73
C LEU A 254 -4.44 8.53 -15.76
N GLN A 255 -3.82 8.91 -16.86
CA GLN A 255 -3.29 7.93 -17.81
C GLN A 255 -2.05 7.25 -17.20
N THR A 256 -1.95 5.94 -17.37
CA THR A 256 -0.85 5.12 -16.86
C THR A 256 -0.12 4.44 -18.01
N ALA A 257 1.22 4.40 -17.94
CA ALA A 257 2.03 3.71 -18.93
C ALA A 257 2.13 2.20 -18.64
N HIS A 258 2.22 1.39 -19.69
CA HIS A 258 2.70 0.01 -19.59
C HIS A 258 4.22 0.01 -19.48
N VAL A 259 4.76 -0.64 -18.47
CA VAL A 259 6.21 -0.64 -18.22
C VAL A 259 6.82 -1.96 -18.66
N LYS A 260 7.93 -1.90 -19.40
CA LYS A 260 8.66 -3.10 -19.83
C LYS A 260 9.29 -3.79 -18.62
N ASN A 261 8.93 -5.05 -18.38
CA ASN A 261 9.44 -5.86 -17.28
C ASN A 261 10.73 -6.62 -17.66
N GLY A 262 11.31 -7.34 -16.70
CA GLY A 262 12.54 -8.13 -16.92
C GLY A 262 12.36 -9.35 -17.83
N ALA A 263 11.11 -9.77 -18.12
CA ALA A 263 10.78 -10.77 -19.13
C ALA A 263 10.71 -10.17 -20.55
N GLY A 264 10.79 -8.84 -20.68
CA GLY A 264 10.73 -8.12 -21.95
C GLY A 264 9.33 -7.68 -22.38
N GLU A 265 8.33 -7.84 -21.51
CA GLU A 265 6.92 -7.57 -21.79
C GLU A 265 6.52 -6.18 -21.28
N TYR A 266 5.76 -5.42 -22.06
CA TYR A 266 5.11 -4.21 -21.56
C TYR A 266 3.89 -4.59 -20.74
N THR A 267 4.04 -4.53 -19.42
CA THR A 267 3.06 -5.04 -18.47
C THR A 267 2.11 -3.92 -18.03
N GLU A 268 0.81 -4.23 -17.98
CA GLU A 268 -0.21 -3.36 -17.43
C GLU A 268 -0.14 -3.28 -15.90
N LEU A 269 -0.43 -2.09 -15.38
CA LEU A 269 -0.49 -1.84 -13.94
C LEU A 269 -1.75 -2.48 -13.34
N SER A 270 -1.56 -3.42 -12.41
CA SER A 270 -2.64 -4.02 -11.63
C SER A 270 -2.13 -4.61 -10.32
N PRO A 271 -2.98 -4.79 -9.30
CA PRO A 271 -2.60 -5.51 -8.08
C PRO A 271 -2.01 -6.89 -8.39
N ASP A 272 -2.63 -7.66 -9.30
CA ASP A 272 -2.15 -8.99 -9.69
C ASP A 272 -0.75 -8.97 -10.31
N SER A 273 -0.50 -8.03 -11.23
CA SER A 273 0.83 -7.88 -11.86
C SER A 273 1.90 -7.46 -10.85
N ALA A 274 1.56 -6.67 -9.83
CA ALA A 274 2.48 -6.28 -8.76
C ALA A 274 2.72 -7.44 -7.78
N SER A 275 1.69 -8.23 -7.46
CA SER A 275 1.84 -9.45 -6.65
C SER A 275 2.85 -10.42 -7.27
N LYS A 276 2.85 -10.57 -8.60
CA LYS A 276 3.86 -11.37 -9.31
C LYS A 276 5.28 -10.81 -9.12
N ALA A 277 5.45 -9.49 -9.13
CA ALA A 277 6.76 -8.86 -8.95
C ALA A 277 7.33 -9.08 -7.54
N VAL A 278 6.49 -9.12 -6.51
CA VAL A 278 6.91 -9.35 -5.12
C VAL A 278 6.90 -10.81 -4.69
N ALA A 279 6.47 -11.75 -5.54
CA ALA A 279 6.41 -13.17 -5.21
C ALA A 279 7.78 -13.75 -4.80
N GLY A 280 8.87 -13.23 -5.38
CA GLY A 280 10.25 -13.59 -5.05
C GLY A 280 10.89 -12.78 -3.92
N ALA A 281 10.15 -11.89 -3.26
CA ALA A 281 10.68 -11.05 -2.20
C ALA A 281 11.22 -11.88 -1.03
N LYS A 282 12.40 -11.49 -0.51
CA LYS A 282 13.08 -12.20 0.57
C LYS A 282 12.99 -11.41 1.86
N ILE A 283 12.61 -12.05 2.95
CA ILE A 283 12.75 -11.47 4.29
C ILE A 283 14.24 -11.39 4.60
N VAL A 284 14.72 -10.18 4.88
CA VAL A 284 16.11 -9.88 5.28
C VAL A 284 16.20 -9.36 6.71
N GLY A 285 15.05 -9.07 7.33
CA GLY A 285 14.93 -8.79 8.76
C GLY A 285 15.33 -9.98 9.62
N THR A 286 15.71 -9.72 10.86
CA THR A 286 16.09 -10.75 11.84
C THR A 286 15.02 -10.86 12.94
N GLY A 287 14.85 -12.06 13.50
CA GLY A 287 13.87 -12.30 14.56
C GLY A 287 12.44 -12.02 14.10
N ASN A 288 11.82 -10.98 14.68
CA ASN A 288 10.47 -10.52 14.34
C ASN A 288 10.45 -9.33 13.37
N ASP A 289 11.61 -8.81 12.96
CA ASP A 289 11.67 -7.82 11.91
C ASP A 289 11.43 -8.51 10.55
N VAL A 290 10.54 -7.92 9.74
CA VAL A 290 10.10 -8.53 8.47
C VAL A 290 10.44 -7.59 7.30
N ALA A 291 11.55 -6.87 7.39
CA ALA A 291 12.08 -6.11 6.26
C ALA A 291 12.26 -7.03 5.04
N LEU A 292 11.79 -6.58 3.88
CA LEU A 292 11.87 -7.31 2.62
C LEU A 292 12.93 -6.71 1.70
N LYS A 293 13.63 -7.58 0.99
CA LYS A 293 14.40 -7.24 -0.20
C LYS A 293 13.57 -7.56 -1.43
N ILE A 294 13.23 -6.52 -2.19
CA ILE A 294 12.53 -6.61 -3.47
C ILE A 294 13.53 -6.82 -4.60
N ASP A 295 13.19 -7.66 -5.57
CA ASP A 295 13.97 -7.86 -6.80
C ASP A 295 13.33 -7.13 -7.98
N TYR A 296 13.77 -5.90 -8.21
CA TYR A 296 13.32 -5.08 -9.34
C TYR A 296 13.75 -5.61 -10.72
N THR A 297 14.61 -6.64 -10.76
CA THR A 297 15.12 -7.24 -12.00
C THR A 297 14.49 -8.60 -12.31
N THR A 298 13.43 -8.97 -11.58
CA THR A 298 12.69 -10.21 -11.79
C THR A 298 12.26 -10.41 -13.26
N LYS A 299 12.33 -11.66 -13.71
CA LYS A 299 11.93 -12.09 -15.05
C LYS A 299 10.64 -12.91 -15.05
N GLU A 300 9.86 -12.81 -13.97
CA GLU A 300 8.56 -13.46 -13.86
C GLU A 300 7.60 -12.89 -14.92
N PRO A 301 7.00 -13.73 -15.79
CA PRO A 301 6.07 -13.26 -16.83
C PRO A 301 4.84 -12.54 -16.27
N GLY A 302 4.52 -11.39 -16.87
CA GLY A 302 3.42 -10.51 -16.47
C GLY A 302 3.64 -9.78 -15.14
N ALA A 303 4.85 -9.78 -14.59
CA ALA A 303 5.18 -8.98 -13.41
C ALA A 303 5.33 -7.50 -13.76
N TYR A 304 4.60 -6.61 -13.08
CA TYR A 304 4.79 -5.17 -13.23
C TYR A 304 5.99 -4.73 -12.37
N PRO A 305 7.00 -4.06 -12.95
CA PRO A 305 8.32 -4.04 -12.34
C PRO A 305 8.52 -2.94 -11.28
N ILE A 306 7.60 -1.98 -11.15
CA ILE A 306 7.73 -0.89 -10.18
C ILE A 306 6.73 -1.09 -9.05
N VAL A 307 7.22 -1.51 -7.90
CA VAL A 307 6.42 -1.80 -6.72
C VAL A 307 7.06 -1.13 -5.50
N LEU A 308 6.24 -0.86 -4.49
CA LEU A 308 6.70 -0.52 -3.16
C LEU A 308 6.04 -1.47 -2.15
N VAL A 309 6.70 -1.65 -1.01
CA VAL A 309 6.11 -2.32 0.15
C VAL A 309 6.08 -1.32 1.28
N THR A 310 4.89 -1.04 1.78
CA THR A 310 4.74 -0.15 2.92
C THR A 310 4.77 -0.93 4.22
N TYR A 311 5.64 -0.47 5.12
CA TYR A 311 5.88 -1.00 6.45
C TYR A 311 5.16 -0.14 7.48
N GLU A 312 4.55 -0.80 8.45
CA GLU A 312 4.20 -0.21 9.73
C GLU A 312 5.39 -0.41 10.69
N ILE A 313 6.06 0.69 10.99
CA ILE A 313 7.22 0.73 11.89
C ILE A 313 6.70 0.90 13.32
N ALA A 314 6.80 -0.15 14.12
CA ALA A 314 6.22 -0.20 15.46
C ALA A 314 7.23 -0.75 16.48
N CYS A 315 7.18 -0.21 17.70
CA CYS A 315 7.97 -0.72 18.81
C CYS A 315 7.52 -2.13 19.21
N THR A 316 8.46 -3.04 19.47
CA THR A 316 8.12 -4.33 20.09
C THR A 316 7.55 -4.13 21.50
N LYS A 317 8.12 -3.16 22.24
CA LYS A 317 7.74 -2.75 23.60
C LYS A 317 8.07 -1.29 23.85
N GLY A 318 7.56 -0.73 24.95
CA GLY A 318 7.94 0.60 25.45
C GLY A 318 7.01 1.73 24.99
N LEU A 319 5.91 1.41 24.31
CA LEU A 319 4.80 2.34 24.14
C LEU A 319 3.99 2.47 25.44
N PRO A 320 3.33 3.62 25.68
CA PRO A 320 2.30 3.70 26.71
C PRO A 320 1.25 2.59 26.53
N ALA A 321 0.78 1.97 27.62
CA ALA A 321 -0.02 0.74 27.59
C ALA A 321 -1.26 0.84 26.66
N GLU A 322 -1.99 1.96 26.71
CA GLU A 322 -3.15 2.17 25.83
C GLU A 322 -2.76 2.26 24.35
N GLN A 323 -1.63 2.92 24.03
CA GLN A 323 -1.11 2.96 22.66
C GLN A 323 -0.61 1.59 22.22
N ALA A 324 0.09 0.84 23.07
CA ALA A 324 0.57 -0.51 22.76
C ALA A 324 -0.60 -1.44 22.45
N LYS A 325 -1.65 -1.42 23.27
CA LYS A 325 -2.88 -2.18 23.06
C LYS A 325 -3.57 -1.80 21.75
N PHE A 326 -3.68 -0.51 21.46
CA PHE A 326 -4.28 -0.02 20.21
C PHE A 326 -3.48 -0.44 18.99
N VAL A 327 -2.16 -0.20 18.98
CA VAL A 327 -1.28 -0.57 17.86
C VAL A 327 -1.34 -2.07 17.61
N LYS A 328 -1.25 -2.89 18.66
CA LYS A 328 -1.36 -4.34 18.53
C LYS A 328 -2.70 -4.77 17.94
N SER A 329 -3.81 -4.23 18.45
CA SER A 329 -5.15 -4.55 17.96
C SER A 329 -5.33 -4.15 16.50
N PHE A 330 -5.02 -2.91 16.15
CA PHE A 330 -5.14 -2.39 14.79
C PHE A 330 -4.29 -3.20 13.81
N LEU A 331 -3.01 -3.44 14.12
CA LEU A 331 -2.12 -4.22 13.25
C LEU A 331 -2.52 -5.71 13.17
N THR A 332 -3.17 -6.25 14.20
CA THR A 332 -3.72 -7.62 14.15
C THR A 332 -4.88 -7.67 13.16
N TYR A 333 -5.73 -6.64 13.15
CA TYR A 333 -6.79 -6.51 12.15
C TYR A 333 -6.24 -6.31 10.74
N THR A 334 -5.33 -5.36 10.51
CA THR A 334 -4.84 -5.06 9.14
C THR A 334 -4.05 -6.22 8.53
N SER A 335 -3.34 -7.00 9.36
CA SER A 335 -2.66 -8.24 8.93
C SER A 335 -3.57 -9.48 8.91
N SER A 336 -4.84 -9.37 9.29
CA SER A 336 -5.80 -10.48 9.19
C SER A 336 -6.24 -10.71 7.73
N ALA A 337 -6.87 -11.86 7.47
CA ALA A 337 -7.48 -12.11 6.16
C ALA A 337 -8.54 -11.05 5.81
N ALA A 338 -9.30 -10.56 6.79
CA ALA A 338 -10.31 -9.51 6.57
C ALA A 338 -9.66 -8.16 6.23
N GLY A 339 -8.60 -7.78 6.95
CA GLY A 339 -7.84 -6.56 6.68
C GLY A 339 -7.11 -6.60 5.34
N GLN A 340 -6.49 -7.72 4.97
CA GLN A 340 -5.81 -7.86 3.69
C GLN A 340 -6.78 -7.91 2.51
N LYS A 341 -7.99 -8.48 2.69
CA LYS A 341 -8.99 -8.59 1.62
C LYS A 341 -9.44 -7.23 1.09
N ILE A 342 -9.50 -6.20 1.93
CA ILE A 342 -9.99 -4.88 1.47
C ILE A 342 -9.01 -4.18 0.51
N LEU A 343 -7.74 -4.58 0.49
CA LEU A 343 -6.67 -3.88 -0.24
C LEU A 343 -6.88 -3.87 -1.75
N THR A 344 -7.34 -4.99 -2.31
CA THR A 344 -7.54 -5.13 -3.76
C THR A 344 -8.57 -4.16 -4.30
N ASP A 345 -9.60 -3.86 -3.50
CA ASP A 345 -10.69 -2.98 -3.88
C ASP A 345 -10.27 -1.50 -3.88
N VAL A 346 -9.12 -1.17 -3.27
CA VAL A 346 -8.57 0.18 -3.17
C VAL A 346 -7.20 0.34 -3.82
N GLY A 347 -6.87 -0.53 -4.78
CA GLY A 347 -5.70 -0.36 -5.66
C GLY A 347 -4.39 -0.98 -5.16
N TYR A 348 -4.43 -1.76 -4.08
CA TYR A 348 -3.24 -2.38 -3.48
C TYR A 348 -3.26 -3.90 -3.59
N ALA A 349 -2.08 -4.50 -3.53
CA ALA A 349 -1.90 -5.95 -3.48
C ALA A 349 -1.75 -6.43 -2.02
N PRO A 350 -2.42 -7.54 -1.65
CA PRO A 350 -2.19 -8.19 -0.36
C PRO A 350 -0.79 -8.79 -0.31
N LEU A 351 -0.28 -8.98 0.91
CA LEU A 351 1.01 -9.64 1.11
C LEU A 351 0.96 -11.11 0.69
N PRO A 352 2.07 -11.67 0.17
CA PRO A 352 2.22 -13.11 0.04
C PRO A 352 1.97 -13.83 1.38
N GLN A 353 1.26 -14.96 1.36
CA GLN A 353 0.84 -15.66 2.58
C GLN A 353 2.00 -16.01 3.52
N SER A 354 3.18 -16.35 2.98
CA SER A 354 4.39 -16.64 3.77
C SER A 354 4.87 -15.43 4.55
N VAL A 355 4.85 -14.24 3.94
CA VAL A 355 5.20 -12.96 4.59
C VAL A 355 4.13 -12.58 5.60
N LEU A 356 2.86 -12.66 5.22
CA LEU A 356 1.74 -12.31 6.10
C LEU A 356 1.73 -13.13 7.39
N THR A 357 2.01 -14.43 7.30
CA THR A 357 2.12 -15.32 8.47
C THR A 357 3.21 -14.85 9.44
N LYS A 358 4.35 -14.39 8.91
CA LYS A 358 5.44 -13.85 9.73
C LYS A 358 5.06 -12.51 10.36
N VAL A 359 4.40 -11.63 9.61
CA VAL A 359 3.88 -10.34 10.11
C VAL A 359 2.91 -10.57 11.27
N GLN A 360 1.94 -11.47 11.12
CA GLN A 360 0.98 -11.82 12.17
C GLN A 360 1.68 -12.32 13.44
N ALA A 361 2.71 -13.16 13.30
CA ALA A 361 3.51 -13.61 14.44
C ALA A 361 4.25 -12.46 15.14
N SER A 362 4.82 -11.54 14.37
CA SER A 362 5.49 -10.34 14.88
C SER A 362 4.53 -9.39 15.59
N VAL A 363 3.35 -9.13 15.00
CA VAL A 363 2.29 -8.31 15.59
C VAL A 363 1.80 -8.91 16.91
N LYS A 364 1.62 -10.23 16.98
CA LYS A 364 1.22 -10.92 18.22
C LYS A 364 2.22 -10.72 19.35
N ALA A 365 3.51 -10.52 19.03
CA ALA A 365 4.59 -10.33 19.99
C ALA A 365 4.71 -8.89 20.52
N LEU A 366 3.99 -7.92 19.95
CA LEU A 366 3.96 -6.54 20.45
C LEU A 366 3.33 -6.50 21.86
N SER A 367 3.86 -5.66 22.75
CA SER A 367 3.32 -5.51 24.13
C SER A 367 3.55 -4.13 24.73
#